data_AF-A0A9D2GF68-F1
#
_entry.id   AF-A0A9D2GF68-F1
#
_cell.length_a   1.000
_cell.length_b   1.000
_cell.length_c   1.000
_cell.angle_alpha   90.00
_cell.angle_beta   90.00
_cell.angle_gamma   90.00
#
_symmetry.space_group_name_H-M   'P 1'
#
loop_
_entity.id
_entity.type
_entity.pdbx_description
1 polymer ?
#
loop_
_entity_poly.entity_id
_entity_poly.type
_entity_poly.pdbx_seq_one_letter_code
_entity_poly.pdbx_strand_id
1 'polypeptide(L)' 'MDATFMTALHICHVRHLKDIEIPLSTEKRKMLILTGKNGSGKTSVLEALEAFLEYVVSEEYQIRERCRARLQFYWEN' A
#
# COMPACT_ATOMS: atom_id res chain seq x y z
N MET A 1 -11.48 -18.52 -13.66
CA MET A 1 -10.61 -17.88 -12.66
C MET A 1 -11.39 -16.74 -12.08
N ASP A 2 -11.63 -16.75 -10.77
CA ASP A 2 -12.22 -15.59 -10.11
C ASP A 2 -11.25 -14.40 -10.22
N ALA A 3 -11.80 -13.20 -10.40
CA ALA A 3 -10.98 -12.01 -10.51
C ALA A 3 -10.33 -11.71 -9.16
N THR A 4 -9.01 -11.61 -9.10
CA THR A 4 -8.31 -11.14 -7.89
C THR A 4 -8.68 -9.68 -7.62
N PHE A 5 -9.09 -9.36 -6.40
CA PHE A 5 -9.33 -7.98 -5.94
C PHE A 5 -8.98 -7.82 -4.46
N MET A 6 -8.74 -6.57 -4.07
CA MET A 6 -8.40 -6.20 -2.69
C MET A 6 -9.64 -6.28 -1.79
N THR A 7 -9.52 -6.97 -0.66
CA THR A 7 -10.58 -7.14 0.35
C THR A 7 -10.38 -6.25 1.58
N ALA A 8 -9.19 -5.70 1.78
CA ALA A 8 -8.88 -4.68 2.78
C ALA A 8 -7.57 -3.97 2.42
N LEU A 9 -7.38 -2.75 2.94
CA LEU A 9 -6.10 -2.04 2.95
C LEU A 9 -5.63 -1.86 4.40
N HIS A 10 -4.47 -2.41 4.74
CA HIS A 10 -3.87 -2.30 6.05
C HIS A 10 -2.64 -1.37 5.94
N ILE A 11 -2.74 -0.18 6.53
CA ILE A 11 -1.63 0.77 6.63
C ILE A 11 -1.00 0.56 8.01
N CYS A 12 0.00 -0.31 8.08
CA CYS A 12 0.75 -0.54 9.33
C CYS A 12 1.54 0.71 9.71
N HIS A 13 2.37 1.22 8.79
CA HIS A 13 3.12 2.45 9.00
C HIS A 13 3.51 3.07 7.65
N VAL A 14 2.99 4.27 7.39
CA VAL A 14 3.38 5.13 6.26
C VAL A 14 3.43 6.57 6.78
N ARG A 15 4.63 7.06 7.05
CA ARG A 15 4.87 8.37 7.65
C ARG A 15 4.13 8.54 8.98
N HIS A 16 3.32 9.57 9.09
CA HIS A 16 2.47 9.81 10.25
C HIS A 16 1.24 8.88 10.34
N LEU A 17 0.92 8.10 9.30
CA LEU A 17 -0.21 7.17 9.29
C LEU A 17 0.23 5.83 9.87
N LYS A 18 -0.43 5.37 10.94
CA LYS A 18 -0.10 4.12 11.64
C LYS A 18 -1.35 3.38 12.03
N ASP A 19 -1.30 2.06 11.91
CA ASP A 19 -2.32 1.12 12.39
C ASP A 19 -3.74 1.45 11.89
N ILE A 20 -3.87 1.77 10.60
CA ILE A 20 -5.16 2.07 9.96
C ILE A 20 -5.60 0.87 9.13
N GLU A 21 -6.79 0.36 9.41
CA GLU A 21 -7.47 -0.66 8.61
C GLU A 21 -8.64 -0.05 7.84
N ILE A 22 -8.69 -0.31 6.53
CA ILE A 22 -9.82 0.04 5.67
C ILE A 22 -10.39 -1.26 5.08
N PRO A 23 -11.45 -1.83 5.68
CA PRO A 23 -12.07 -3.03 5.17
C PRO A 23 -12.82 -2.75 3.86
N LEU A 24 -12.72 -3.67 2.90
CA LEU A 24 -13.51 -3.70 1.67
C LEU A 24 -14.40 -4.95 1.65
N SER A 25 -15.09 -5.20 0.54
CA SER A 25 -15.92 -6.41 0.44
C SER A 25 -15.07 -7.62 0.10
N THR A 26 -15.37 -8.75 0.72
CA THR A 26 -14.81 -10.08 0.41
C THR A 26 -15.54 -10.79 -0.72
N GLU A 27 -16.75 -10.33 -1.07
CA GLU A 27 -17.63 -10.95 -2.05
C GLU A 27 -17.56 -10.27 -3.43
N LYS A 28 -17.34 -8.94 -3.47
CA LYS A 28 -17.29 -8.18 -4.71
C LYS A 28 -16.28 -7.04 -4.68
N ARG A 29 -15.70 -6.72 -5.83
CA ARG A 29 -14.78 -5.58 -5.99
C ARG A 29 -15.47 -4.26 -5.60
N LYS A 30 -14.77 -3.44 -4.80
CA LYS A 30 -15.20 -2.08 -4.43
C LYS A 30 -14.14 -1.04 -4.81
N MET A 31 -14.59 0.17 -5.12
CA MET A 31 -13.72 1.34 -5.30
C MET A 31 -13.34 1.90 -3.93
N LEU A 32 -12.06 2.22 -3.73
CA LEU A 32 -11.54 2.93 -2.57
C LEU A 32 -11.17 4.36 -3.00
N ILE A 33 -11.64 5.37 -2.28
CA ILE A 33 -11.33 6.78 -2.53
C ILE A 33 -10.47 7.31 -1.38
N LEU A 34 -9.25 7.74 -1.70
CA LEU A 34 -8.36 8.41 -0.74
C LEU A 34 -8.53 9.93 -0.88
N THR A 35 -9.09 10.57 0.15
CA THR A 35 -9.32 12.01 0.20
C THR A 35 -8.79 12.62 1.51
N GLY A 36 -8.68 13.94 1.56
CA GLY A 36 -8.18 14.68 2.73
C GLY A 36 -7.39 15.94 2.34
N LYS A 37 -6.99 16.72 3.34
CA LYS A 37 -6.18 17.94 3.15
C LYS A 37 -4.81 17.64 2.50
N ASN A 38 -4.14 18.67 1.99
CA ASN A 38 -2.76 18.53 1.53
C ASN A 38 -1.85 18.08 2.69
N GLY A 39 -0.86 17.25 2.37
CA GLY A 39 0.03 16.66 3.37
C GLY A 39 -0.57 15.53 4.21
N SER A 40 -1.84 15.13 4.01
CA SER A 40 -2.49 14.04 4.77
C SER A 40 -2.03 12.62 4.38
N GLY A 41 -0.96 12.49 3.60
CA GLY A 41 -0.39 11.18 3.23
C GLY A 41 -1.02 10.47 2.02
N LYS A 42 -1.98 11.07 1.29
CA LYS A 42 -2.65 10.41 0.14
C LYS A 42 -1.67 9.83 -0.89
N THR A 43 -0.77 10.66 -1.41
CA THR A 43 0.24 10.23 -2.39
C THR A 43 1.21 9.22 -1.78
N SER A 44 1.62 9.43 -0.52
CA SER A 44 2.55 8.53 0.18
C SER A 44 1.98 7.13 0.38
N VAL A 45 0.67 7.02 0.68
CA VAL A 45 -0.01 5.73 0.77
C VAL A 45 -0.03 5.04 -0.59
N LEU A 46 -0.31 5.76 -1.69
CA LEU A 46 -0.29 5.17 -3.03
C LEU A 46 1.10 4.71 -3.45
N GLU A 47 2.14 5.50 -3.18
CA GLU A 47 3.54 5.13 -3.50
C GLU A 47 4.03 3.94 -2.67
N ALA A 48 3.66 3.88 -1.38
CA ALA A 48 3.97 2.73 -0.54
C ALA A 48 3.23 1.47 -1.00
N LEU A 49 1.96 1.61 -1.42
CA LEU A 49 1.17 0.51 -1.98
C LEU A 49 1.78 0.00 -3.30
N GLU A 50 2.21 0.89 -4.20
CA GLU A 50 2.94 0.54 -5.42
C GLU A 50 4.21 -0.26 -5.08
N ALA A 51 5.07 0.28 -4.21
CA ALA A 51 6.31 -0.39 -3.82
C ALA A 51 6.07 -1.76 -3.16
N PHE A 52 4.99 -1.89 -2.39
CA PHE A 52 4.58 -3.15 -1.78
C PHE A 52 4.14 -4.18 -2.83
N LEU A 53 3.27 -3.78 -3.77
CA LEU A 53 2.82 -4.68 -4.83
C LEU A 53 4.00 -5.14 -5.70
N GLU A 54 4.89 -4.23 -6.09
CA GLU A 54 6.14 -4.56 -6.79
C GLU A 54 7.00 -5.56 -5.99
N TYR A 55 7.19 -5.31 -4.69
CA TYR A 55 7.95 -6.22 -3.82
C TYR A 55 7.36 -7.63 -3.80
N VAL A 56 6.04 -7.74 -3.65
CA VAL A 56 5.33 -9.02 -3.54
C VAL A 56 5.36 -9.82 -4.85
N VAL A 57 5.33 -9.15 -6.00
CA VAL A 57 5.36 -9.83 -7.31
C VAL A 57 6.77 -9.99 -7.88
N SER A 58 7.78 -9.37 -7.26
CA SER A 58 9.16 -9.44 -7.76
C SER A 58 9.77 -10.84 -7.57
N GLU A 59 10.32 -11.38 -8.66
CA GLU A 59 11.12 -12.62 -8.62
C GLU A 59 12.62 -12.32 -8.47
N GLU A 60 13.06 -11.15 -8.94
CA GLU A 60 14.46 -10.74 -8.92
C GLU A 60 14.86 -10.10 -7.58
N TYR A 61 15.90 -10.65 -6.95
CA TYR A 61 16.40 -10.19 -5.66
C TYR A 61 16.75 -8.68 -5.62
N GLN A 62 17.39 -8.17 -6.68
CA GLN A 62 17.80 -6.76 -6.74
C GLN A 62 16.61 -5.79 -6.77
N ILE A 63 15.54 -6.17 -7.48
CA ILE A 63 14.28 -5.41 -7.51
C ILE A 63 13.66 -5.44 -6.12
N ARG A 64 13.59 -6.64 -5.52
CA ARG A 64 13.01 -6.83 -4.19
C ARG A 64 13.70 -5.98 -3.12
N GLU A 65 15.03 -5.93 -3.10
CA GLU A 65 15.78 -5.09 -2.17
C GLU A 65 15.59 -3.59 -2.41
N ARG A 66 15.44 -3.17 -3.67
CA ARG A 66 15.10 -1.78 -4.01
C ARG A 66 13.71 -1.41 -3.48
N CYS A 67 12.72 -2.27 -3.69
CA CYS A 67 11.37 -2.05 -3.16
C CYS A 67 11.36 -2.03 -1.63
N ARG A 68 12.13 -2.92 -0.97
CA ARG A 68 12.33 -2.90 0.49
C ARG A 68 12.87 -1.55 0.97
N ALA A 69 13.89 -1.00 0.31
CA ALA A 69 14.45 0.30 0.66
C ALA A 69 13.41 1.44 0.50
N ARG A 70 12.59 1.41 -0.56
CA ARG A 70 11.47 2.36 -0.74
C ARG A 70 10.46 2.26 0.40
N LEU A 71 10.06 1.05 0.79
CA LEU A 71 9.14 0.84 1.91
C LEU A 71 9.72 1.34 3.24
N GLN A 72 11.01 1.10 3.48
CA GLN A 72 11.71 1.59 4.67
C GLN A 72 11.71 3.12 4.77
N PHE A 73 11.88 3.82 3.64
CA PHE A 73 11.79 5.28 3.61
C PHE A 73 10.45 5.81 4.15
N TYR A 74 9.33 5.18 3.77
CA TYR A 74 8.00 5.55 4.29
C TYR A 74 7.78 5.11 5.73
N TRP A 75 8.54 4.14 6.23
CA TRP A 75 8.48 3.75 7.63
C TRP A 75 9.23 4.74 8.53
N GLU A 76 10.35 5.29 8.05
CA GLU A 76 11.25 6.11 8.88
C GLU A 76 10.90 7.60 8.89
N ASN A 77 10.17 8.09 7.88
CA ASN A 77 9.82 9.51 7.66
C ASN A 77 8.32 9.69 7.54
#